data_AF-A0A920NQA3-F1
#
_entry.id   AF-A0A920NQA3-F1
#
_cell.length_a   1.000
_cell.length_b   1.000
_cell.length_c   1.000
_cell.angle_alpha   90.00
_cell.angle_beta   90.00
_cell.angle_gamma   90.00
#
_symmetry.space_group_name_H-M   'P 1'
#
loop_
_entity.id
_entity.type
_entity.pdbx_description
1 polymer ?
#
loop_
_entity_poly.entity_id
_entity_poly.type
_entity_poly.pdbx_seq_one_letter_code
_entity_poly.pdbx_strand_id
1 'polypeptide(L)' 'MDALSAMSSTAGYKAVLLAASRLNKIFPLMMTAAGTILPANVFVIGAGVAGLQAIATAKRPGGAGQSV' A
#
# COMPACT_ATOMS: atom_id res chain seq x y z
N MET A 1 2.96 -22.78 -14.93
CA MET A 1 3.45 -21.61 -14.14
C MET A 1 2.82 -20.38 -14.75
N ASP A 2 1.94 -19.69 -14.01
CA ASP A 2 1.11 -18.61 -14.55
C ASP A 2 1.83 -17.25 -14.47
N ALA A 3 2.36 -16.81 -15.62
CA ALA A 3 3.03 -15.52 -15.75
C ALA A 3 2.08 -14.33 -15.47
N LEU A 4 0.77 -14.50 -15.68
CA LEU A 4 -0.21 -13.45 -15.48
C LEU A 4 -0.37 -13.13 -13.99
N SER A 5 -0.48 -14.17 -13.15
CA SER A 5 -0.48 -14.01 -11.68
C SER A 5 0.80 -13.37 -11.16
N ALA A 6 1.98 -13.75 -11.67
CA ALA A 6 3.25 -13.15 -11.26
C ALA A 6 3.33 -11.65 -11.60
N MET A 7 2.95 -11.26 -12.82
CA MET A 7 2.88 -9.86 -13.22
C MET A 7 1.84 -9.07 -12.42
N SER A 8 0.69 -9.69 -12.10
CA SER A 8 -0.36 -9.08 -11.29
C SER A 8 0.12 -8.77 -9.87
N SER A 9 0.86 -9.69 -9.23
CA SER A 9 1.50 -9.44 -7.94
C SER A 9 2.52 -8.29 -8.01
N THR A 10 3.40 -8.27 -9.02
CA THR A 10 4.39 -7.19 -9.18
C THR A 10 3.73 -5.84 -9.44
N ALA A 11 2.66 -5.81 -10.23
CA ALA A 11 1.86 -4.61 -10.49
C ALA A 11 1.22 -4.07 -9.20
N GLY A 12 0.66 -4.94 -8.36
CA GLY A 12 0.10 -4.57 -7.05
C GLY A 12 1.15 -3.93 -6.12
N TYR A 13 2.35 -4.50 -6.06
CA TYR A 13 3.46 -3.93 -5.29
C TYR A 13 3.90 -2.56 -5.84
N LYS A 14 4.08 -2.45 -7.16
CA LYS A 14 4.52 -1.20 -7.80
C LYS A 14 3.49 -0.08 -7.66
N ALA A 15 2.19 -0.40 -7.70
CA ALA A 15 1.11 0.56 -7.52
C ALA A 15 1.20 1.27 -6.16
N VAL A 16 1.47 0.51 -5.08
CA VAL A 16 1.64 1.08 -3.74
C VAL A 16 2.87 1.98 -3.65
N LEU A 17 3.98 1.60 -4.26
CA LEU A 17 5.19 2.44 -4.28
C LEU A 17 4.95 3.75 -5.04
N LEU A 18 4.25 3.71 -6.18
CA LEU A 18 3.89 4.91 -6.93
C LEU A 18 2.94 5.81 -6.15
N ALA A 19 1.99 5.22 -5.41
CA ALA A 19 1.13 5.97 -4.50
C ALA A 19 1.95 6.63 -3.38
N ALA A 20 2.93 5.92 -2.81
CA ALA A 20 3.82 6.45 -1.78
C ALA A 20 4.70 7.61 -2.27
N SER A 21 5.20 7.55 -3.50
CA SER A 21 5.97 8.66 -4.08
C SER A 21 5.14 9.90 -4.39
N ARG A 22 3.82 9.78 -4.51
CA ARG A 22 2.92 10.89 -4.83
C ARG A 22 2.18 11.46 -3.61
N LEU A 23 2.17 10.73 -2.51
CA LEU A 23 1.47 11.14 -1.30
C LEU A 23 2.35 12.09 -0.49
N ASN A 24 1.79 13.24 -0.08
CA ASN A 24 2.45 14.19 0.84
C ASN A 24 2.40 13.74 2.31
N LYS A 25 2.13 12.45 2.56
CA LYS A 25 2.05 11.84 3.89
C LYS A 25 2.85 10.55 3.89
N ILE A 26 3.34 10.21 5.07
CA ILE A 26 4.09 8.99 5.30
C ILE A 26 3.10 7.86 5.61
N PHE A 27 3.39 6.65 5.12
CA PHE A 27 2.54 5.47 5.33
C PHE A 27 2.54 5.02 6.80
N PRO A 28 3.70 4.85 7.46
CA PRO A 28 3.73 4.55 8.89
C PRO A 28 3.25 5.73 9.73
N LEU A 29 2.62 5.39 10.86
CA LEU A 29 2.61 6.28 12.02
C LEU A 29 4.06 6.51 12.45
N MET A 30 4.48 7.77 12.49
CA MET A 30 5.81 8.16 12.93
C MET A 30 5.71 9.20 14.03
N MET A 31 6.22 8.88 15.21
CA MET A 31 6.42 9.83 16.30
C MET A 31 7.78 10.49 16.11
N THR A 32 7.79 11.80 15.85
CA THR A 32 9.03 12.58 15.70
C THR A 32 9.10 13.63 16.81
N ALA A 33 10.29 14.23 17.02
CA ALA A 33 10.46 15.33 17.97
C ALA A 33 9.59 16.56 17.62
N ALA A 34 9.20 16.71 16.35
CA ALA A 34 8.34 17.79 15.86
C ALA A 34 6.83 17.48 15.99
N GLY A 35 6.47 16.28 16.46
CA GLY A 35 5.08 15.84 16.63
C GLY A 35 4.77 14.48 15.98
N THR A 36 3.50 14.10 16.07
CA THR A 36 2.96 12.83 15.58
C THR A 36 2.48 12.95 14.13
N ILE A 37 3.05 12.14 13.24
CA ILE A 37 2.55 12.00 11.87
C ILE A 37 1.57 10.82 11.83
N LEU A 38 0.32 11.12 11.52
CA LEU A 38 -0.73 10.11 11.37
C LEU A 38 -0.50 9.25 10.12
N PRO A 39 -0.82 7.95 10.18
CA PRO A 39 -0.62 7.03 9.06
C PRO A 39 -1.48 7.40 7.85
N ALA A 40 -1.02 6.98 6.67
CA ALA A 40 -1.82 7.09 5.45
C ALA A 40 -2.95 6.06 5.44
N ASN A 41 -4.16 6.49 5.05
CA ASN A 41 -5.28 5.60 4.77
C ASN A 41 -5.20 5.14 3.31
N VAL A 42 -5.30 3.83 3.09
CA VAL A 42 -5.19 3.22 1.76
C VAL A 42 -6.46 2.45 1.48
N PHE A 43 -7.08 2.78 0.36
CA PHE A 43 -8.30 2.14 -0.12
C PHE A 43 -8.01 1.38 -1.41
N VAL A 44 -8.31 0.08 -1.43
CA VAL A 44 -8.09 -0.78 -2.59
C VAL A 44 -9.44 -1.29 -3.11
N ILE A 45 -9.72 -1.03 -4.38
CA ILE A 45 -10.92 -1.50 -5.06
C ILE A 45 -10.58 -2.77 -5.85
N GLY A 46 -11.24 -3.88 -5.50
CA GLY A 46 -11.06 -5.19 -6.14
C GLY A 46 -10.06 -6.10 -5.41
N ALA A 47 -10.53 -7.28 -4.99
CA ALA A 47 -9.76 -8.27 -4.22
C ALA A 47 -9.14 -9.38 -5.09
N GLY A 48 -8.55 -9.03 -6.24
CA GLY A 48 -7.77 -9.95 -7.07
C GLY A 48 -6.32 -10.12 -6.59
N VAL A 49 -5.47 -10.85 -7.33
CA VAL A 49 -4.05 -11.09 -6.97
C VAL A 49 -3.28 -9.77 -6.80
N ALA A 50 -3.47 -8.80 -7.70
CA ALA A 50 -2.87 -7.47 -7.56
C ALA A 50 -3.40 -6.69 -6.36
N GLY A 51 -4.71 -6.75 -6.10
CA GLY A 51 -5.37 -6.02 -5.01
C GLY A 51 -4.94 -6.52 -3.63
N LEU A 52 -4.93 -7.85 -3.43
CA LEU A 52 -4.43 -8.46 -2.20
C LEU A 52 -2.95 -8.15 -1.96
N GLN A 53 -2.14 -8.19 -3.02
CA GLN A 53 -0.72 -7.82 -2.90
C GLN A 53 -0.54 -6.33 -2.57
N ALA A 54 -1.36 -5.45 -3.13
CA ALA A 54 -1.37 -4.03 -2.80
C ALA A 54 -1.76 -3.79 -1.33
N ILE A 55 -2.78 -4.48 -0.81
CA ILE A 55 -3.19 -4.37 0.60
C ILE A 55 -2.07 -4.83 1.54
N ALA A 56 -1.48 -6.00 1.25
CA ALA A 56 -0.36 -6.52 2.04
C ALA A 56 0.84 -5.56 2.01
N THR A 57 1.15 -4.99 0.84
CA THR A 57 2.24 -4.04 0.66
C THR A 57 1.97 -2.71 1.37
N ALA A 58 0.72 -2.22 1.38
CA ALA A 58 0.33 -0.98 2.04
C ALA A 58 0.24 -1.10 3.56
N LYS A 59 -0.09 -2.29 4.08
CA LYS A 59 -0.17 -2.57 5.52
C LYS A 59 1.21 -2.77 6.16
N ARG A 60 2.17 -3.33 5.43
CA ARG A 60 3.55 -3.56 5.91
C ARG A 60 4.30 -2.30 6.38
N PRO A 61 4.21 -1.14 5.72
CA PRO A 61 4.79 0.10 6.22
C PRO A 61 3.97 0.76 7.33
N GLY A 62 2.86 0.18 7.81
CA GLY A 62 2.07 0.74 8.92
C GLY A 62 0.88 1.62 8.51
N GLY A 63 0.52 1.62 7.22
CA GLY A 63 -0.69 2.29 6.72
C GLY A 63 -1.96 1.47 7.02
N ALA A 64 -3.08 2.16 7.21
CA ALA A 64 -4.37 1.51 7.41
C ALA A 64 -4.96 1.11 6.04
N GLY A 65 -4.81 -0.17 5.67
CA GLY A 65 -5.39 -0.73 4.46
C GLY A 65 -6.84 -1.18 4.67
N GLN A 66 -7.75 -0.70 3.84
CA GLN A 66 -9.15 -1.14 3.78
C GLN A 66 -9.49 -1.62 2.37
N SER A 67 -10.19 -2.76 2.28
CA SER A 67 -10.73 -3.32 1.04
C SER A 67 -12.24 -3.43 1.14
N VAL A 68 -12.93 -3.29 0.01
CA VAL A 68 -14.37 -3.56 -0.14
C VAL A 68 -14.56 -4.86 -0.90
#